data_AF-A0A421BFU8-F1
#
_entry.id   AF-A0A421BFU8-F1
#
_cell.length_a   1.000
_cell.length_b   1.000
_cell.length_c   1.000
_cell.angle_alpha   90.00
_cell.angle_beta   90.00
_cell.angle_gamma   90.00
#
_symmetry.space_group_name_H-M   'P 1'
#
loop_
_entity.id
_entity.type
_entity.pdbx_description
1 polymer ?
#
loop_
_entity_poly.entity_id
_entity_poly.type
_entity_poly.pdbx_seq_one_letter_code
_entity_poly.pdbx_strand_id
1 'polypeptide(L)'
;MLVELEYKGKKVKTLIDLAANRSVISKELLQNKEIVRCRRTIVLGINGIYFRKIPELRNVRFRFGKADIVMAMIDVKTFYYQWLLKLGIDAFKKYKLYCDNKKREVVLIESE
;
A
#
# COMPACT_ATOMS: atom_id res chain seq x y z
N MET A 1 -4.92 5.01 -10.36
CA MET A 1 -6.27 5.55 -10.03
C MET A 1 -6.29 5.99 -8.57
N LEU A 2 -6.97 7.07 -8.19
CA LEU A 2 -7.09 7.50 -6.79
C LEU A 2 -8.43 7.05 -6.19
N VAL A 3 -8.38 6.44 -5.02
CA VAL A 3 -9.55 5.97 -4.25
C VAL A 3 -9.42 6.38 -2.78
N GLU A 4 -10.52 6.30 -2.04
CA GLU A 4 -10.49 6.42 -0.58
C GLU A 4 -10.54 5.03 0.07
N LEU A 5 -9.64 4.80 1.02
CA LEU A 5 -9.65 3.63 1.90
C LEU A 5 -9.79 4.07 3.34
N GLU A 6 -10.37 3.22 4.18
CA GLU A 6 -10.33 3.41 5.62
C GLU A 6 -9.08 2.73 6.20
N TYR A 7 -8.29 3.48 6.95
CA TYR A 7 -7.17 3.01 7.75
C TYR A 7 -7.35 3.51 9.19
N LYS A 8 -7.53 2.58 10.14
CA LYS A 8 -7.75 2.91 11.57
C LYS A 8 -8.86 3.95 11.79
N GLY A 9 -9.99 3.78 11.11
CA GLY A 9 -11.14 4.68 11.22
C GLY A 9 -10.99 6.02 10.48
N LYS A 10 -9.88 6.27 9.78
CA LYS A 10 -9.68 7.49 8.98
C LYS A 10 -9.73 7.17 7.49
N LYS A 11 -10.43 8.00 6.73
CA LYS A 11 -10.38 7.96 5.26
C LYS A 11 -9.02 8.48 4.78
N VAL A 12 -8.40 7.72 3.89
CA VAL A 12 -7.06 7.96 3.37
C VAL A 12 -7.11 7.93 1.84
N LYS A 13 -6.67 9.02 1.22
CA LYS A 13 -6.45 9.07 -0.23
C LYS A 13 -5.35 8.10 -0.61
N THR A 14 -5.70 7.17 -1.50
CA THR A 14 -4.89 6.03 -1.86
C THR A 14 -4.71 5.94 -3.37
N LEU A 15 -3.47 5.79 -3.82
CA LEU A 15 -3.16 5.48 -5.21
C LEU A 15 -3.17 3.96 -5.43
N ILE A 16 -4.00 3.50 -6.36
CA ILE A 16 -3.89 2.16 -6.94
C ILE A 16 -2.88 2.20 -8.09
N ASP A 17 -1.75 1.50 -7.91
CA ASP A 17 -0.60 1.47 -8.82
C ASP A 17 -0.23 0.02 -9.17
N LEU A 18 -0.80 -0.49 -10.28
CA LEU A 18 -0.59 -1.87 -10.72
C LEU A 18 0.80 -2.12 -11.31
N ALA A 19 1.56 -1.07 -11.61
CA ALA A 19 2.96 -1.19 -12.01
C ALA A 19 3.89 -1.37 -10.78
N ALA A 20 3.39 -1.11 -9.56
CA ALA A 20 4.16 -1.31 -8.35
C ALA A 20 4.00 -2.74 -7.80
N ASN A 21 5.13 -3.43 -7.65
CA ASN A 21 5.18 -4.74 -6.98
C ASN A 21 4.95 -4.66 -5.46
N ARG A 22 5.05 -3.46 -4.87
CA ARG A 22 5.00 -3.23 -3.42
C ARG A 22 4.13 -2.03 -3.08
N SER A 23 3.33 -2.19 -2.05
CA SER A 23 2.56 -1.12 -1.44
C SER A 23 3.41 -0.28 -0.49
N VAL A 24 3.08 1.00 -0.36
CA VAL A 24 3.81 1.96 0.48
C VAL A 24 2.83 2.85 1.25
N ILE A 25 3.09 3.04 2.54
CA ILE A 25 2.36 3.99 3.40
C ILE A 25 3.27 5.16 3.80
N SER A 26 2.70 6.38 3.81
CA SER A 26 3.41 7.57 4.28
C SER A 26 3.67 7.47 5.77
N LYS A 27 4.87 7.88 6.20
CA LYS A 27 5.21 8.02 7.62
C LYS A 27 4.27 8.99 8.34
N GLU A 28 3.66 9.94 7.62
CA GLU A 28 2.71 10.92 8.15
C GLU A 28 1.37 10.29 8.61
N LEU A 29 1.02 9.11 8.07
CA LEU A 29 -0.17 8.38 8.51
C LEU A 29 0.07 7.56 9.78
N LEU A 30 1.33 7.43 10.21
CA LEU A 30 1.66 6.58 11.34
C LEU A 30 1.30 7.25 12.66
N GLN A 31 0.69 6.49 13.55
CA GLN A 31 0.44 6.91 14.92
C GLN A 31 1.66 6.57 15.80
N ASN A 32 1.87 7.33 16.87
CA ASN A 32 3.01 7.15 17.79
C ASN A 32 3.15 5.74 18.40
N LYS A 33 2.09 4.92 18.37
CA LYS A 33 2.06 3.57 18.93
C LYS A 33 2.41 2.46 17.93
N GLU A 34 2.69 2.79 16.67
CA GLU A 34 2.96 1.78 15.65
C GLU A 34 4.39 1.23 15.74
N ILE A 35 4.50 -0.10 15.79
CA ILE A 35 5.79 -0.78 15.75
C ILE A 35 6.26 -0.85 14.30
N VAL A 36 7.14 0.09 13.92
CA VAL A 36 7.83 0.07 12.63
C VAL A 36 9.04 -0.86 12.74
N ARG A 37 9.04 -1.93 11.95
CA ARG A 37 10.19 -2.85 11.82
C ARG A 37 11.06 -2.43 10.66
N CYS A 38 12.29 -2.93 10.60
CA CYS A 38 13.18 -2.72 9.45
C CYS A 38 13.54 -4.06 8.82
N ARG A 39 13.26 -4.22 7.53
CA ARG A 39 13.74 -5.36 6.74
C ARG A 39 14.98 -4.95 5.95
N ARG A 40 15.97 -5.84 5.92
CA ARG A 40 17.10 -5.71 4.98
C ARG A 40 16.67 -6.29 3.64
N THR A 41 16.82 -5.50 2.58
CA THR A 41 16.59 -5.95 1.21
C THR A 41 17.77 -5.53 0.34
N ILE A 42 17.93 -6.25 -0.76
CA ILE A 42 18.85 -5.89 -1.82
C ILE A 42 18.09 -5.00 -2.81
N VAL A 43 18.72 -3.90 -3.24
CA VAL A 43 18.18 -2.98 -4.25
C VAL A 43 19.23 -2.79 -5.33
N LEU A 44 18.81 -2.84 -6.59
CA LEU A 44 19.64 -2.49 -7.73
C LEU A 44 19.55 -0.98 -7.97
N GLY A 45 20.68 -0.27 -7.82
CA GLY A 45 20.82 1.14 -8.14
C GLY A 45 21.69 1.34 -9.39
N ILE A 46 21.81 2.58 -9.84
CA ILE A 46 22.62 2.97 -11.01
C ILE A 46 24.09 2.56 -10.92
N ASN A 47 24.61 2.41 -9.70
CA ASN A 47 26.01 2.09 -9.41
C ASN A 47 26.18 0.65 -8.86
N GLY A 48 25.18 -0.23 -9.03
CA GLY A 48 25.24 -1.64 -8.64
C GLY A 48 24.27 -2.02 -7.52
N ILE A 49 24.63 -3.08 -6.80
CA ILE A 49 23.76 -3.74 -5.80
C ILE A 49 24.05 -3.19 -4.40
N TYR A 50 23.01 -2.72 -3.71
CA TYR A 50 23.13 -2.19 -2.35
C TYR A 50 22.20 -2.88 -1.36
N PHE A 51 22.69 -3.10 -0.14
CA PHE A 51 21.86 -3.51 0.98
C PHE A 51 21.18 -2.30 1.59
N ARG A 52 19.84 -2.29 1.60
CA ARG A 52 19.04 -1.22 2.18
C ARG A 52 18.18 -1.76 3.31
N LYS A 53 18.13 -1.02 4.42
CA LYS A 53 17.10 -1.20 5.45
C LYS A 53 15.86 -0.41 5.01
N ILE A 54 14.76 -1.10 4.81
CA ILE A 54 13.47 -0.49 4.49
C ILE A 54 12.57 -0.64 5.71
N PRO A 55 12.06 0.47 6.29
CA PRO A 55 11.10 0.40 7.36
C PRO A 55 9.76 -0.15 6.83
N GLU A 56 9.09 -0.97 7.62
CA GLU A 56 7.87 -1.69 7.25
C GLU A 56 6.91 -1.79 8.44
N LEU A 57 5.62 -1.84 8.13
CA LEU A 57 4.58 -2.33 9.04
C LEU A 57 4.20 -3.75 8.65
N ARG A 58 3.67 -4.52 9.62
CA ARG A 58 3.19 -5.89 9.40
C ARG A 58 1.74 -6.03 9.79
N ASN A 59 1.05 -6.99 9.18
CA ASN A 59 -0.36 -7.31 9.42
C ASN A 59 -1.27 -6.06 9.38
N VAL A 60 -1.10 -5.27 8.32
CA VAL A 60 -1.83 -4.02 8.14
C VAL A 60 -3.16 -4.30 7.46
N ARG A 61 -4.24 -3.72 7.98
CA ARG A 61 -5.59 -3.85 7.43
C ARG A 61 -6.10 -2.50 6.94
N PHE A 62 -6.63 -2.51 5.73
CA PHE A 62 -7.38 -1.41 5.15
C PHE A 62 -8.79 -1.89 4.82
N ARG A 63 -9.78 -0.99 4.85
CA ARG A 63 -11.13 -1.30 4.40
C ARG A 63 -11.44 -0.51 3.13
N PHE A 64 -11.94 -1.21 2.10
CA PHE A 64 -12.46 -0.63 0.87
C PHE A 64 -13.93 -1.02 0.70
N GLY A 65 -14.85 -0.09 0.97
CA GLY A 65 -16.26 -0.42 1.05
C GLY A 65 -16.52 -1.49 2.11
N LYS A 66 -16.95 -2.68 1.70
CA LYS A 66 -17.18 -3.84 2.58
C LYS A 66 -16.01 -4.83 2.64
N ALA A 67 -14.97 -4.65 1.81
CA ALA A 67 -13.83 -5.56 1.73
C ALA A 67 -12.72 -5.15 2.70
N ASP A 68 -12.11 -6.14 3.36
CA ASP A 68 -10.95 -5.97 4.24
C ASP A 68 -9.66 -6.40 3.53
N ILE A 69 -8.88 -5.42 3.05
CA ILE A 69 -7.57 -5.66 2.44
C ILE A 69 -6.55 -5.88 3.55
N VAL A 70 -6.17 -7.14 3.78
CA VAL A 70 -5.17 -7.52 4.78
C VAL A 70 -3.82 -7.78 4.11
N MET A 71 -2.85 -6.94 4.46
CA MET A 71 -1.47 -7.02 3.97
C MET A 71 -0.55 -7.59 5.05
N ALA A 72 0.21 -8.63 4.71
CA ALA A 72 1.24 -9.17 5.60
C ALA A 72 2.32 -8.13 5.93
N MET A 73 2.61 -7.23 4.98
CA MET A 73 3.61 -6.18 5.10
C MET A 73 3.28 -5.01 4.18
N ILE A 74 3.63 -3.80 4.60
CA ILE A 74 3.68 -2.59 3.76
C ILE A 74 4.94 -1.78 4.07
N ASP A 75 5.60 -1.25 3.04
CA ASP A 75 6.80 -0.41 3.22
C ASP A 75 6.38 0.98 3.75
N VAL A 76 7.17 1.55 4.66
CA VAL A 76 6.99 2.91 5.18
C VAL A 76 7.95 3.84 4.47
N LYS A 77 7.47 4.98 3.97
CA LYS A 77 8.33 6.01 3.37
C LYS A 77 7.85 7.41 3.74
N THR A 78 8.74 8.39 3.69
CA THR A 78 8.37 9.80 3.69
C THR A 78 8.21 10.26 2.25
N PHE A 79 7.07 10.83 1.90
CA PHE A 79 6.80 11.42 0.59
C PHE A 79 5.64 12.42 0.71
N TYR A 80 5.60 13.38 -0.21
CA TYR A 80 4.63 14.47 -0.23
C TYR A 80 3.83 14.43 -1.53
N TYR A 81 2.79 13.59 -1.55
CA TYR A 81 1.86 13.49 -2.67
C TYR A 81 0.43 13.76 -2.20
N GLN A 82 -0.48 13.93 -3.15
CA GLN A 82 -1.92 14.10 -2.87
C GLN A 82 -2.56 12.85 -2.23
N TRP A 83 -1.87 11.71 -2.32
CA TRP A 83 -2.20 10.45 -1.66
C TRP A 83 -1.14 10.14 -0.61
N LEU A 84 -1.55 9.50 0.48
CA LEU A 84 -0.66 9.10 1.57
C LEU A 84 -0.48 7.58 1.67
N LEU A 85 -1.19 6.83 0.83
CA LEU A 85 -1.09 5.39 0.69
C LEU A 85 -1.00 5.04 -0.80
N LYS A 86 -0.15 4.08 -1.15
CA LYS A 86 -0.08 3.48 -2.48
C LYS A 86 -0.23 1.97 -2.36
N LEU A 87 -1.24 1.41 -3.01
CA LEU A 87 -1.40 -0.03 -3.11
C LEU A 87 -0.85 -0.53 -4.44
N GLY A 88 0.15 -1.40 -4.33
CA GLY A 88 0.70 -2.18 -5.43
C GLY A 88 -0.07 -3.49 -5.64
N ILE A 89 0.40 -4.31 -6.59
CA ILE A 89 -0.22 -5.62 -6.88
C ILE A 89 -0.18 -6.58 -5.67
N ASP A 90 0.75 -6.37 -4.73
CA ASP A 90 0.86 -7.16 -3.51
C ASP A 90 -0.34 -7.02 -2.57
N ALA A 91 -1.05 -5.90 -2.61
CA ALA A 91 -2.28 -5.68 -1.86
C ALA A 91 -3.46 -6.52 -2.37
N PHE A 92 -3.43 -6.91 -3.64
CA PHE A 92 -4.56 -7.53 -4.32
C PHE A 92 -4.38 -9.03 -4.57
N LYS A 93 -3.41 -9.69 -3.93
CA LYS A 93 -3.15 -11.13 -4.15
C LYS A 93 -4.36 -12.04 -3.91
N LYS A 94 -5.30 -11.62 -3.06
CA LYS A 94 -6.54 -12.35 -2.73
C LYS A 94 -7.77 -11.80 -3.45
N TYR A 95 -7.60 -10.84 -4.36
CA TYR A 95 -8.70 -10.13 -5.00
C TYR A 95 -8.49 -10.07 -6.51
N LYS A 96 -9.57 -10.28 -7.26
CA LYS A 96 -9.65 -9.81 -8.64
C LYS A 96 -9.98 -8.31 -8.58
N LEU A 97 -9.07 -7.50 -9.12
CA LEU A 97 -9.21 -6.06 -9.20
C LEU A 97 -9.67 -5.67 -10.61
N TYR A 98 -10.76 -4.92 -10.69
CA TYR A 98 -11.24 -4.30 -11.92
C TYR A 98 -11.18 -2.78 -11.78
N CYS A 99 -10.54 -2.13 -12.74
CA CYS A 99 -10.44 -0.67 -12.82
C CYS A 99 -11.27 -0.19 -14.03
N ASP A 100 -12.44 0.38 -13.78
CA ASP A 100 -13.22 1.05 -14.82
C ASP A 100 -12.76 2.51 -14.91
N ASN A 101 -11.88 2.79 -15.87
CA ASN A 101 -11.35 4.14 -16.07
C ASN A 101 -12.40 5.13 -16.58
N LYS A 102 -13.44 4.67 -17.29
CA LYS A 102 -14.50 5.55 -17.81
C LYS A 102 -15.39 6.04 -16.68
N LYS A 103 -15.74 5.13 -15.75
CA LYS A 103 -16.53 5.46 -14.55
C LYS A 103 -15.69 5.97 -13.38
N ARG A 104 -14.36 5.83 -13.47
CA ARG A 104 -13.39 6.12 -12.40
C ARG A 104 -13.67 5.28 -11.15
N GLU A 105 -14.02 4.01 -11.37
CA GLU A 105 -14.40 3.07 -10.32
C GLU A 105 -13.34 1.96 -10.18
N VAL A 106 -13.19 1.50 -8.95
CA VAL A 106 -12.44 0.30 -8.62
C VAL A 106 -13.38 -0.71 -8.00
N VAL A 107 -13.40 -1.92 -8.53
CA VAL A 107 -14.16 -3.05 -7.99
C VAL A 107 -13.18 -4.12 -7.53
N LEU A 108 -13.37 -4.57 -6.29
CA LEU A 108 -12.68 -5.73 -5.73
C LEU A 108 -13.67 -6.88 -5.62
N ILE A 109 -13.27 -8.05 -6.13
CA ILE A 109 -13.98 -9.31 -5.96
C ILE A 109 -13.01 -10.28 -5.30
N GLU A 110 -13.41 -10.95 -4.23
CA GLU A 110 -12.58 -11.99 -3.60
C GLU A 110 -12.25 -13.09 -4.62
N SER A 111 -10.98 -13.47 -4.67
CA SER A 111 -10.54 -14.61 -5.47
C SER A 111 -10.81 -15.88 -4.68
N GLU A 112 -11.50 -16.85 -5.31
CA GLU A 112 -11.67 -18.22 -4.82
C GLU A 112 -10.32 -18.91 -4.53
#